data_AF-A0A843FNC9-F1
#
_entry.id   AF-A0A843FNC9-F1
#
_cell.length_a   1.000
_cell.length_b   1.000
_cell.length_c   1.000
_cell.angle_alpha   90.00
_cell.angle_beta   90.00
_cell.angle_gamma   90.00
#
_symmetry.space_group_name_H-M   'P 1'
#
loop_
_entity.id
_entity.type
_entity.pdbx_description
1 polymer ?
#
loop_
_entity_poly.entity_id
_entity_poly.type
_entity_poly.pdbx_seq_one_letter_code
_entity_poly.pdbx_strand_id
1 'polypeptide(L)'
;PEIVIVEPSGVAIPWGLKRAAEYSEAKTDVQITHAPVITLVDSTRIEMLIRAVRRLVETQIREADVCFVNKVDAATPEQIEKTENFIKEINSNAEIAHMSSETGEGIAHACDLIETGVSSRYDDAVEAERLKNAYNGGE
;
A
#
# COMPACT_ATOMS: atom_id res chain seq x y z
N PRO A 1 23.53 -3.14 -1.57
CA PRO A 1 22.67 -1.94 -1.46
C PRO A 1 22.15 -1.87 -0.02
N GLU A 2 21.90 -0.68 0.51
CA GLU A 2 21.34 -0.50 1.86
C GLU A 2 19.82 -0.56 1.85
N ILE A 3 19.19 -0.07 0.77
CA ILE A 3 17.74 -0.10 0.57
C ILE A 3 17.44 -0.84 -0.74
N VAL A 4 16.41 -1.69 -0.71
CA VAL A 4 15.85 -2.35 -1.89
C VAL A 4 14.39 -1.94 -2.00
N ILE A 5 14.06 -1.23 -3.08
CA ILE A 5 12.68 -0.85 -3.40
C ILE A 5 12.13 -1.87 -4.37
N VAL A 6 10.93 -2.38 -4.08
CA VAL A 6 10.23 -3.34 -4.93
C VAL A 6 8.95 -2.69 -5.43
N GLU A 7 8.84 -2.54 -6.75
CA GLU A 7 7.59 -2.16 -7.40
C GLU A 7 6.83 -3.44 -7.80
N PRO A 8 5.77 -3.84 -7.08
CA PRO A 8 4.93 -4.96 -7.49
C PRO A 8 4.20 -4.64 -8.79
N SER A 9 3.88 -5.69 -9.57
CA SER A 9 2.86 -5.55 -10.61
C SER A 9 1.52 -5.15 -9.96
N GLY A 10 0.65 -4.45 -10.69
CA GLY A 10 -0.64 -3.98 -10.15
C GLY A 10 -1.60 -5.08 -9.67
N VAL A 11 -1.25 -6.35 -9.83
CA VAL A 11 -1.99 -7.52 -9.33
C VAL A 11 -1.29 -8.25 -8.18
N ALA A 12 -0.04 -7.93 -7.88
CA ALA A 12 0.71 -8.57 -6.83
C ALA A 12 0.31 -8.04 -5.46
N ILE A 13 0.35 -8.93 -4.47
CA ILE A 13 -0.07 -8.68 -3.09
C ILE A 13 1.17 -8.26 -2.28
N PRO A 14 1.24 -7.02 -1.76
CA PRO A 14 2.40 -6.50 -1.03
C PRO A 14 2.93 -7.41 0.08
N TRP A 15 2.05 -8.00 0.89
CA TRP A 15 2.49 -8.89 1.96
C TRP A 15 3.14 -10.17 1.45
N GLY A 16 2.75 -10.66 0.27
CA GLY A 16 3.41 -11.78 -0.40
C GLY A 16 4.89 -11.50 -0.73
N LEU A 17 5.22 -10.24 -1.02
CA LEU A 17 6.61 -9.81 -1.24
C LEU A 17 7.40 -9.72 0.06
N LYS A 18 6.80 -9.21 1.15
CA LYS A 18 7.44 -9.22 2.48
C LYS A 18 7.81 -10.65 2.88
N ARG A 19 6.88 -11.59 2.72
CA ARG A 19 7.11 -13.01 3.01
C ARG A 19 8.22 -13.62 2.14
N ALA A 20 8.27 -13.26 0.86
CA ALA A 20 9.34 -13.74 -0.03
C ALA A 20 10.74 -13.25 0.40
N ALA A 21 10.81 -12.02 0.92
CA ALA A 21 12.05 -11.49 1.47
C ALA A 21 12.45 -12.22 2.77
N GLU A 22 11.52 -12.48 3.68
CA GLU A 22 11.77 -13.27 4.91
C GLU A 22 12.24 -14.70 4.59
N TYR A 23 11.66 -15.37 3.58
CA TYR A 23 12.15 -16.68 3.12
C TYR A 23 13.57 -16.63 2.55
N SER A 24 13.95 -15.51 1.95
CA SER A 24 15.30 -15.32 1.41
C SER A 24 16.28 -15.03 2.54
N GLU A 25 15.89 -14.19 3.49
CA GLU A 25 16.61 -13.88 4.73
C GLU A 25 16.98 -15.16 5.49
N ALA A 26 16.01 -16.06 5.71
CA ALA A 26 16.21 -17.32 6.44
C ALA A 26 17.25 -18.28 5.82
N LYS A 27 17.69 -18.02 4.59
CA LYS A 27 18.71 -18.82 3.88
C LYS A 27 20.07 -18.13 3.81
N THR A 28 20.22 -16.98 4.45
CA THR A 28 21.41 -16.14 4.41
C THR A 28 21.73 -15.55 5.77
N ASP A 29 22.93 -15.03 5.97
CA ASP A 29 23.29 -14.29 7.20
C ASP A 29 22.87 -12.80 7.13
N VAL A 30 22.15 -12.40 6.08
CA VAL A 30 21.64 -11.04 5.92
C VAL A 30 20.36 -10.91 6.74
N GLN A 31 20.21 -9.79 7.45
CA GLN A 31 18.96 -9.42 8.11
C GLN A 31 18.25 -8.34 7.29
N ILE A 32 16.96 -8.53 7.03
CA ILE A 32 16.13 -7.61 6.25
C ILE A 32 15.14 -6.94 7.20
N THR A 33 15.23 -5.61 7.31
CA THR A 33 14.21 -4.80 7.98
C THR A 33 13.16 -4.37 6.97
N HIS A 34 11.89 -4.51 7.32
CA HIS A 34 10.79 -4.13 6.43
C HIS A 34 10.38 -2.68 6.65
N ALA A 35 10.45 -1.88 5.59
CA ALA A 35 9.85 -0.56 5.55
C ALA A 35 8.32 -0.65 5.36
N PRO A 36 7.59 0.46 5.60
CA PRO A 36 6.15 0.56 5.34
C PRO A 36 5.77 0.22 3.90
N VAL A 37 4.62 -0.43 3.72
CA VAL A 37 3.98 -0.61 2.41
C VAL A 37 3.34 0.71 2.01
N ILE A 38 3.92 1.35 1.00
CA ILE A 38 3.44 2.60 0.44
C ILE A 38 2.57 2.29 -0.78
N THR A 39 1.32 2.74 -0.77
CA THR A 39 0.40 2.65 -1.91
C THR A 39 0.10 4.05 -2.45
N LEU A 40 0.22 4.24 -3.77
CA LEU A 40 -0.17 5.46 -4.46
C LEU A 40 -1.54 5.26 -5.12
N VAL A 41 -2.53 6.08 -4.76
CA VAL A 41 -3.89 6.00 -5.32
C VAL A 41 -4.13 7.20 -6.23
N ASP A 42 -4.29 6.96 -7.53
CA ASP A 42 -4.55 8.04 -8.51
C ASP A 42 -5.97 8.62 -8.33
N SER A 43 -6.05 9.80 -7.72
CA SER A 43 -7.31 10.47 -7.44
C SER A 43 -8.05 10.93 -8.67
N THR A 44 -7.33 11.28 -9.74
CA THR A 44 -7.95 11.73 -11.00
C THR A 44 -8.77 10.62 -11.66
N ARG A 45 -8.52 9.35 -11.29
CA ARG A 45 -9.15 8.17 -11.88
C ARG A 45 -9.92 7.33 -10.87
N ILE A 46 -10.16 7.82 -9.66
CA ILE A 46 -10.73 7.01 -8.57
C ILE A 46 -12.04 6.31 -8.95
N GLU A 47 -12.96 6.98 -9.65
CA GLU A 47 -14.22 6.37 -10.06
C GLU A 47 -14.04 5.23 -11.07
N MET A 48 -13.13 5.40 -12.02
CA MET A 48 -12.80 4.40 -13.01
C MET A 48 -12.16 3.19 -12.32
N LEU A 49 -11.22 3.43 -11.40
CA LEU A 49 -10.51 2.40 -10.65
C LEU A 49 -11.49 1.56 -9.81
N ILE A 50 -12.42 2.20 -9.10
CA ILE A 50 -13.47 1.53 -8.33
C ILE A 50 -14.41 0.72 -9.23
N ARG A 51 -14.71 1.17 -10.44
CA ARG A 51 -15.62 0.44 -11.35
C ARG A 51 -14.94 -0.72 -12.09
N ALA A 52 -13.71 -0.53 -12.56
CA ALA A 52 -13.06 -1.46 -13.47
C ALA A 52 -12.22 -2.52 -12.76
N VAL A 53 -11.54 -2.16 -11.68
CA VAL A 53 -10.51 -3.00 -11.02
C VAL A 53 -10.63 -2.99 -9.49
N ARG A 54 -11.85 -2.83 -8.98
CA ARG A 54 -12.16 -2.66 -7.55
C ARG A 54 -11.36 -3.57 -6.63
N ARG A 55 -11.43 -4.88 -6.88
CA ARG A 55 -10.80 -5.90 -6.02
C ARG A 55 -9.28 -5.72 -5.92
N LEU A 56 -8.63 -5.33 -7.02
CA LEU A 56 -7.18 -5.10 -7.02
C LEU A 56 -6.84 -3.88 -6.18
N VAL A 57 -7.56 -2.77 -6.38
CA VAL A 57 -7.35 -1.52 -5.63
C VAL A 57 -7.59 -1.75 -4.14
N GLU A 58 -8.69 -2.43 -3.78
CA GLU A 58 -8.99 -2.78 -2.40
C GLU A 58 -7.92 -3.65 -1.76
N THR A 59 -7.31 -4.56 -2.52
CA THR A 59 -6.25 -5.43 -1.99
C THR A 59 -4.99 -4.63 -1.67
N GLN A 60 -4.58 -3.71 -2.55
CA GLN A 60 -3.43 -2.83 -2.30
C GLN A 60 -3.69 -1.92 -1.08
N ILE A 61 -4.86 -1.28 -1.01
CA ILE A 61 -5.20 -0.36 0.09
C ILE A 61 -5.29 -1.10 1.43
N ARG A 62 -5.88 -2.30 1.46
CA ARG A 62 -6.00 -3.11 2.68
C ARG A 62 -4.65 -3.47 3.28
N GLU A 63 -3.63 -3.57 2.43
CA GLU A 63 -2.29 -4.00 2.81
C GLU A 63 -1.31 -2.86 3.04
N ALA A 64 -1.71 -1.65 2.70
CA ALA A 64 -0.91 -0.45 2.86
C ALA A 64 -0.76 -0.07 4.33
N ASP A 65 0.46 0.29 4.71
CA ASP A 65 0.73 1.03 5.95
C ASP A 65 0.42 2.52 5.72
N VAL A 66 0.75 3.02 4.52
CA VAL A 66 0.50 4.41 4.09
C VAL A 66 -0.11 4.42 2.70
N CYS A 67 -1.21 5.16 2.53
CA CYS A 67 -1.82 5.46 1.25
C CYS A 67 -1.60 6.94 0.91
N PHE A 68 -0.89 7.20 -0.18
CA PHE A 68 -0.82 8.53 -0.76
C PHE A 68 -1.97 8.73 -1.76
N VAL A 69 -2.81 9.71 -1.48
CA VAL A 69 -3.73 10.31 -2.42
C VAL A 69 -2.88 11.06 -3.45
N ASN A 70 -2.74 10.50 -4.65
CA ASN A 70 -1.75 10.93 -5.63
C ASN A 70 -2.38 11.75 -6.76
N LYS A 71 -1.56 12.64 -7.34
CA LYS A 71 -1.94 13.63 -8.36
C LYS A 71 -2.89 14.72 -7.84
N VAL A 72 -2.66 15.17 -6.61
CA VAL A 72 -3.48 16.21 -5.97
C VAL A 72 -3.40 17.57 -6.69
N ASP A 73 -2.35 17.78 -7.49
CA ASP A 73 -2.21 18.95 -8.37
C ASP A 73 -3.25 18.98 -9.51
N ALA A 74 -3.74 17.81 -9.93
CA ALA A 74 -4.63 17.66 -11.08
C ALA A 74 -6.04 17.17 -10.70
N ALA A 75 -6.20 16.59 -9.51
CA ALA A 75 -7.47 16.10 -9.02
C ALA A 75 -8.35 17.23 -8.50
N THR A 76 -9.67 17.09 -8.66
CA THR A 76 -10.62 18.01 -8.01
C THR A 76 -10.71 17.72 -6.51
N PRO A 77 -11.14 18.69 -5.68
CA PRO A 77 -11.36 18.45 -4.25
C PRO A 77 -12.30 17.27 -3.97
N GLU A 78 -13.35 17.11 -4.80
CA GLU A 78 -14.29 15.99 -4.70
C GLU A 78 -13.64 14.64 -5.03
N GLN A 79 -12.72 14.60 -6.00
CA GLN A 79 -11.95 13.39 -6.30
C GLN A 79 -11.02 13.00 -5.15
N ILE A 80 -10.34 13.98 -4.55
CA ILE A 80 -9.46 13.79 -3.39
C ILE A 80 -10.28 13.24 -2.21
N GLU A 81 -11.37 13.91 -1.85
CA GLU A 81 -12.26 13.48 -0.75
C GLU A 81 -12.80 12.06 -0.99
N LYS A 82 -13.21 11.75 -2.22
CA LYS A 82 -13.69 10.42 -2.59
C LYS A 82 -12.60 9.36 -2.45
N THR A 83 -11.36 9.66 -2.84
CA THR A 83 -10.22 8.76 -2.64
C THR A 83 -9.95 8.53 -1.16
N GLU A 84 -9.92 9.58 -0.33
CA GLU A 84 -9.72 9.44 1.11
C GLU A 84 -10.80 8.59 1.77
N ASN A 85 -12.07 8.85 1.45
CA ASN A 85 -13.19 8.09 2.00
C ASN A 85 -13.12 6.61 1.60
N PHE A 86 -12.76 6.34 0.33
CA PHE A 86 -12.57 4.97 -0.14
C PHE A 86 -11.42 4.26 0.60
N ILE A 87 -10.30 4.95 0.82
CA ILE A 87 -9.19 4.39 1.62
C ILE A 87 -9.65 4.07 3.04
N LYS A 88 -10.33 5.01 3.71
CA LYS A 88 -10.83 4.83 5.09
C LYS A 88 -11.83 3.69 5.22
N GLU A 89 -12.69 3.49 4.22
CA GLU A 89 -13.66 2.39 4.19
C GLU A 89 -12.97 1.02 4.17
N ILE A 90 -11.84 0.91 3.46
CA ILE A 90 -11.11 -0.35 3.27
C ILE A 90 -10.11 -0.60 4.39
N ASN A 91 -9.39 0.44 4.80
CA ASN A 91 -8.32 0.37 5.78
C ASN A 91 -8.30 1.65 6.63
N SER A 92 -9.04 1.63 7.73
CA SER A 92 -9.07 2.75 8.69
C SER A 92 -7.78 2.93 9.48
N ASN A 93 -6.83 1.99 9.38
CA ASN A 93 -5.54 2.04 10.07
C ASN A 93 -4.41 2.60 9.19
N ALA A 94 -4.61 2.67 7.86
CA ALA A 94 -3.61 3.25 6.98
C ALA A 94 -3.47 4.74 7.24
N GLU A 95 -2.23 5.21 7.30
CA GLU A 95 -1.97 6.65 7.21
C GLU A 95 -2.39 7.15 5.83
N ILE A 96 -3.04 8.31 5.78
CA ILE A 96 -3.44 8.96 4.52
C ILE A 96 -2.64 10.26 4.39
N ALA A 97 -1.88 10.36 3.31
CA ALA A 97 -1.09 11.53 2.95
C ALA A 97 -1.38 11.95 1.51
N HIS A 98 -1.00 13.17 1.14
CA HIS A 98 -1.18 13.70 -0.21
C HIS A 98 0.15 13.70 -0.97
N MET A 99 0.08 13.46 -2.29
CA MET A 99 1.28 13.43 -3.13
C MET A 99 1.03 14.03 -4.51
N SER A 100 2.04 14.75 -5.00
CA SER A 100 2.15 15.20 -6.38
C SER A 100 3.60 15.13 -6.84
N SER A 101 3.84 14.44 -7.95
CA SER A 101 5.14 14.45 -8.61
C SER A 101 5.44 15.78 -9.32
N GLU A 102 4.42 16.58 -9.61
CA GLU A 102 4.57 17.88 -10.29
C GLU A 102 5.00 18.97 -9.29
N THR A 103 4.36 19.03 -8.12
CA THR A 103 4.68 20.04 -7.10
C THR A 103 5.76 19.58 -6.12
N GLY A 104 6.04 18.28 -6.07
CA GLY A 104 6.94 17.66 -5.08
C GLY A 104 6.28 17.41 -3.72
N GLU A 105 4.99 17.71 -3.56
CA GLU A 105 4.23 17.44 -2.35
C GLU A 105 4.28 15.95 -2.00
N GLY A 106 4.50 15.65 -0.72
CA GLY A 106 4.53 14.28 -0.20
C GLY A 106 5.80 13.47 -0.51
N ILE A 107 6.67 13.92 -1.43
CA ILE A 107 7.87 13.16 -1.82
C ILE A 107 8.84 13.01 -0.63
N ALA A 108 9.14 14.11 0.07
CA ALA A 108 10.03 14.07 1.23
C ALA A 108 9.51 13.11 2.32
N HIS A 109 8.20 13.15 2.57
CA HIS A 109 7.55 12.24 3.52
C HIS A 109 7.69 10.76 3.10
N ALA A 110 7.49 10.47 1.82
CA ALA A 110 7.70 9.11 1.31
C ALA A 110 9.16 8.65 1.44
N CYS A 111 10.13 9.54 1.19
CA CYS A 111 11.55 9.25 1.41
C CYS A 111 11.83 8.96 2.88
N ASP A 112 11.34 9.79 3.80
CA ASP A 112 11.50 9.59 5.24
C ASP A 112 10.92 8.24 5.70
N LEU A 113 9.74 7.87 5.19
CA LEU A 113 9.12 6.57 5.44
C LEU A 113 9.96 5.40 4.91
N ILE A 114 10.58 5.54 3.74
CA ILE A 114 11.43 4.50 3.14
C ILE A 114 12.74 4.35 3.92
N GLU A 115 13.33 5.45 4.37
CA GLU A 115 14.64 5.45 5.04
C GLU A 115 14.54 5.07 6.53
N THR A 116 13.49 5.51 7.21
CA THR A 116 13.39 5.43 8.68
C THR A 116 12.22 4.62 9.18
N GLY A 117 11.21 4.39 8.33
CA GLY A 117 10.01 3.66 8.70
C GLY A 117 10.31 2.18 8.95
N VAL A 118 9.61 1.61 9.93
CA VAL A 118 9.62 0.16 10.20
C VAL A 118 8.19 -0.33 10.23
N SER A 119 7.91 -1.37 9.47
CA SER A 119 6.63 -2.06 9.45
C SER A 119 6.77 -3.44 10.06
N SER A 120 5.66 -3.97 10.55
CA SER A 120 5.63 -5.31 11.12
C SER A 120 6.08 -6.36 10.10
N ARG A 121 6.73 -7.39 10.64
CA ARG A 121 6.99 -8.63 9.92
C ARG A 121 5.70 -9.36 9.63
N TYR A 122 5.75 -10.25 8.65
CA TYR A 122 4.64 -11.12 8.32
C TYR A 122 4.30 -11.99 9.53
N ASP A 123 3.05 -11.91 9.99
CA ASP A 123 2.54 -12.79 11.04
C ASP A 123 1.61 -13.82 10.40
N ASP A 124 2.02 -15.09 10.47
CA ASP A 124 1.27 -16.23 9.94
C ASP A 124 -0.14 -16.34 10.55
N ALA A 125 -0.36 -15.88 11.78
CA ALA A 125 -1.67 -15.87 12.42
C ALA A 125 -2.61 -14.86 11.75
N VAL A 126 -2.06 -13.71 11.33
CA VAL A 126 -2.80 -12.64 10.66
C VAL A 126 -3.16 -13.05 9.23
N GLU A 127 -2.30 -13.77 8.51
CA GLU A 127 -2.61 -14.34 7.19
C GLU A 127 -3.73 -15.38 7.27
N ALA A 128 -3.70 -16.30 8.25
CA ALA A 128 -4.71 -17.34 8.38
C ALA A 128 -6.11 -16.77 8.63
N GLU A 129 -6.19 -15.68 9.39
CA GLU A 129 -7.43 -14.93 9.62
C GLU A 129 -7.85 -14.13 8.38
N ARG A 130 -6.90 -13.47 7.70
CA ARG A 130 -7.16 -12.70 6.47
C ARG A 130 -7.59 -13.56 5.30
N LEU A 131 -6.95 -14.70 5.07
CA LEU A 131 -7.34 -15.68 4.04
C LEU A 131 -8.73 -16.25 4.33
N LYS A 132 -9.04 -16.61 5.58
CA LYS A 132 -10.40 -17.03 5.95
C LYS A 132 -11.44 -15.98 5.58
N ASN A 133 -11.18 -14.71 5.87
CA ASN A 133 -12.11 -13.62 5.56
C ASN A 133 -12.21 -13.31 4.05
N ALA A 134 -11.11 -13.43 3.30
CA ALA A 134 -11.08 -13.19 1.86
C ALA A 134 -11.73 -14.32 1.03
N TYR A 135 -11.76 -15.56 1.53
CA TYR A 135 -12.38 -16.72 0.87
C TYR A 135 -13.80 -17.02 1.38
N ASN A 136 -14.19 -16.59 2.58
CA ASN A 136 -15.55 -16.78 3.11
C ASN A 136 -16.52 -15.64 2.74
N GLY A 137 -16.05 -14.54 2.13
CA GLY A 137 -16.91 -13.45 1.65
C GLY A 137 -17.58 -13.70 0.28
N GLY A 138 -17.65 -14.96 -0.14
CA GLY A 138 -18.15 -15.42 -1.44
C GLY A 138 -19.38 -16.32 -1.37
N GLU A 139 -20.27 -16.11 -0.39
CA GLU A 139 -21.64 -16.65 -0.37
C GLU A 139 -22.68 -15.53 -0.52
#